data_AF-A0A0D3K155-F1
#
_entry.id   AF-A0A0D3K155-F1
#
_cell.length_a   1.000
_cell.length_b   1.000
_cell.length_c   1.000
_cell.angle_alpha   90.00
_cell.angle_beta   90.00
_cell.angle_gamma   90.00
#
_symmetry.space_group_name_H-M   'P 1'
#
loop_
_entity.id
_entity.type
_entity.pdbx_description
1 polymer ?
#
loop_
_entity_poly.entity_id
_entity_poly.type
_entity_poly.pdbx_seq_one_letter_code
_entity_poly.pdbx_strand_id
1 'polypeptide(L)' 'QCILVSGESGAGKTEAAKRLLEYIAATSSSSGGGATASRSPIHEKLLGSNPLLEAFGNAKTVRNDNSSRFGKYMTVEL' A
#
# COMPACT_ATOMS: atom_id res chain seq x y z
N GLN A 1 -8.14 -2.84 -13.87
CA GLN A 1 -9.05 -3.25 -12.77
C GLN A 1 -8.91 -2.26 -11.62
N CYS A 2 -9.90 -2.15 -10.73
CA CYS A 2 -9.84 -1.25 -9.57
C CYS A 2 -10.24 -2.01 -8.31
N ILE A 3 -9.50 -1.79 -7.22
CA ILE A 3 -9.78 -2.38 -5.90
C ILE A 3 -9.95 -1.23 -4.92
N LEU A 4 -11.13 -1.13 -4.32
CA LEU A 4 -11.46 -0.10 -3.34
C LEU A 4 -11.35 -0.66 -1.92
N VAL A 5 -10.53 -0.03 -1.08
CA VAL A 5 -10.39 -0.37 0.34
C VAL A 5 -11.05 0.72 1.18
N SER A 6 -12.25 0.44 1.70
CA SER A 6 -13.03 1.36 2.55
C SER A 6 -13.09 0.90 4.01
N GLY A 7 -13.46 1.81 4.91
CA GLY A 7 -13.60 1.53 6.34
C GLY A 7 -13.38 2.78 7.20
N GLU A 8 -13.80 2.72 8.46
CA GLU A 8 -13.61 3.81 9.42
C GLU A 8 -12.12 4.07 9.73
N SER A 9 -11.87 5.19 10.40
CA SER A 9 -10.54 5.51 10.93
C SER A 9 -10.10 4.41 11.92
N GLY A 10 -8.92 3.82 11.69
CA GLY A 10 -8.40 2.73 12.52
C GLY A 10 -8.74 1.32 12.01
N ALA A 11 -9.59 1.17 10.99
CA ALA A 11 -9.99 -0.14 10.45
C ALA A 11 -8.89 -0.89 9.66
N GLY A 12 -7.64 -0.40 9.62
CA GLY A 12 -6.52 -1.09 8.96
C GLY A 12 -6.43 -0.94 7.44
N LYS A 13 -7.10 0.05 6.83
CA LYS A 13 -7.09 0.28 5.37
C LYS A 13 -5.69 0.33 4.74
N THR A 14 -4.76 1.05 5.37
CA THR A 14 -3.38 1.23 4.89
C THR A 14 -2.63 -0.10 4.88
N GLU A 15 -2.77 -0.91 5.93
CA GLU A 15 -2.15 -2.23 6.01
C GLU A 15 -2.77 -3.21 5.02
N ALA A 16 -4.08 -3.17 4.82
CA ALA A 16 -4.76 -3.99 3.80
C ALA A 16 -4.24 -3.67 2.39
N ALA A 17 -4.11 -2.39 2.03
CA ALA A 17 -3.58 -1.98 0.73
C ALA A 17 -2.14 -2.46 0.51
N LYS A 18 -1.31 -2.45 1.56
CA LYS A 18 0.08 -2.94 1.52
C LYS A 18 0.15 -4.45 1.26
N ARG A 19 -0.65 -5.25 1.98
CA ARG A 19 -0.73 -6.71 1.79
C ARG A 19 -1.24 -7.07 0.38
N LEU A 20 -2.20 -6.31 -0.14
CA LEU A 20 -2.74 -6.52 -1.48
C LEU A 20 -1.67 -6.32 -2.56
N LEU A 21 -0.86 -5.27 -2.42
CA LEU A 21 0.25 -5.01 -3.35
C LEU A 21 1.36 -6.07 -3.28
N GLU A 22 1.65 -6.60 -2.09
CA GLU A 22 2.56 -7.74 -1.91
C GLU A 22 2.06 -8.98 -2.64
N TYR A 23 0.77 -9.28 -2.51
CA TYR A 23 0.15 -10.42 -3.19
C TYR A 23 0.22 -10.25 -4.71
N ILE A 24 -0.18 -9.10 -5.24
CA ILE A 24 -0.10 -8.81 -6.68
C ILE A 24 1.35 -8.98 -7.16
N ALA A 25 2.32 -8.38 -6.49
CA ALA A 25 3.73 -8.49 -6.83
C ALA A 25 4.24 -9.95 -6.84
N ALA A 26 3.85 -10.76 -5.85
CA ALA A 26 4.24 -12.16 -5.76
C ALA A 26 3.57 -13.05 -6.82
N THR A 27 2.33 -12.74 -7.20
CA THR A 27 1.63 -13.50 -8.25
C THR A 27 2.12 -13.14 -9.66
N SER A 28 2.44 -11.88 -9.92
CA SER A 28 2.92 -11.42 -11.23
C SER A 28 4.35 -11.87 -11.56
N SER A 29 5.17 -12.21 -10.56
CA SER A 29 6.53 -12.75 -10.79
C SER A 29 6.55 -14.21 -11.23
N SER A 30 5.39 -14.90 -11.22
CA SER A 30 5.30 -16.32 -11.60
C SER A 30 5.09 -16.57 -13.11
N SER A 31 4.83 -15.53 -13.91
CA SER A 31 4.47 -15.66 -15.34
C SER A 31 5.58 -15.29 -16.34
N GLY A 32 6.79 -14.94 -15.90
CA GLY A 32 7.92 -14.62 -16.77
C GLY A 32 9.24 -15.07 -16.16
N GLY A 33 9.94 -15.99 -16.82
CA GLY A 33 11.13 -16.66 -16.30
C GLY A 33 12.23 -15.72 -15.81
N GLY A 34 12.88 -16.10 -14.71
CA GLY A 34 14.07 -15.44 -14.19
C GLY A 34 13.94 -15.07 -12.72
N ALA A 35 14.14 -16.06 -11.86
CA ALA A 35 14.22 -15.89 -10.42
C ALA A 35 15.27 -14.83 -10.04
N THR A 36 14.79 -13.73 -9.46
CA THR A 36 15.28 -13.36 -8.14
C THR A 36 14.06 -13.06 -7.29
N ALA A 37 13.96 -13.72 -6.13
CA ALA A 37 13.07 -13.36 -5.04
C ALA A 37 13.51 -12.03 -4.39
N SER A 38 13.93 -11.06 -5.22
CA SER A 38 14.15 -9.70 -4.82
C SER A 38 12.77 -9.09 -4.63
N ARG A 39 12.51 -8.63 -3.41
CA ARG A 39 11.33 -7.86 -3.02
C ARG A 39 10.97 -6.91 -4.16
N SER A 40 9.76 -7.01 -4.71
CA SER A 40 9.46 -6.30 -5.96
C SER A 40 9.75 -4.80 -5.79
N PRO A 41 10.35 -4.13 -6.78
CA PRO A 41 10.70 -2.71 -6.66
C PRO A 41 9.47 -1.84 -6.38
N ILE A 42 8.27 -2.31 -6.72
CA ILE A 42 6.99 -1.67 -6.39
C ILE A 42 6.72 -1.73 -4.89
N HIS A 43 6.98 -2.87 -4.24
CA HIS A 43 6.81 -3.05 -2.80
C HIS A 43 7.76 -2.16 -2.00
N GLU A 44 9.03 -2.10 -2.38
CA GLU A 44 10.01 -1.25 -1.72
C GLU A 44 9.68 0.24 -1.85
N LYS A 45 9.33 0.69 -3.06
CA LYS A 45 8.89 2.08 -3.30
C LYS A 45 7.65 2.43 -2.49
N LEU A 46 6.68 1.51 -2.42
CA LEU A 46 5.46 1.71 -1.63
C LEU A 46 5.79 1.92 -0.15
N LEU A 47 6.52 0.97 0.44
CA LEU A 47 6.90 1.02 1.85
C LEU A 47 7.75 2.24 2.16
N GLY A 48 8.68 2.60 1.27
CA GLY A 48 9.50 3.80 1.40
C GLY A 48 8.67 5.09 1.33
N SER A 49 7.58 5.12 0.57
CA SER A 49 6.71 6.29 0.45
C SER A 49 5.80 6.51 1.66
N ASN A 50 5.45 5.45 2.40
CA ASN A 50 4.49 5.54 3.50
C ASN A 50 4.93 6.50 4.61
N PRO A 51 6.16 6.44 5.17
CA PRO A 51 6.60 7.39 6.18
C PRO A 51 6.44 8.86 5.75
N LEU A 52 6.75 9.17 4.48
CA LEU A 52 6.61 10.51 3.94
C LEU A 52 5.12 10.91 3.83
N LEU A 53 4.30 10.06 3.23
CA LEU A 53 2.86 10.33 3.08
C LEU A 53 2.14 10.41 4.42
N GLU A 54 2.56 9.64 5.42
CA GLU A 54 2.03 9.69 6.77
C GLU A 54 2.47 10.97 7.49
N ALA A 55 3.74 11.36 7.37
CA ALA A 55 4.26 12.58 8.00
C ALA A 55 3.53 13.85 7.54
N PHE A 56 3.15 13.93 6.25
CA PHE A 56 2.47 15.10 5.69
C PHE A 56 0.94 14.95 5.61
N GLY A 57 0.43 13.73 5.52
CA GLY A 57 -0.97 13.45 5.20
C GLY A 57 -1.77 12.81 6.34
N ASN A 58 -1.12 12.33 7.40
CA ASN A 58 -1.82 11.83 8.57
C ASN A 58 -1.88 12.87 9.68
N ALA A 59 -2.92 12.77 10.49
CA ALA A 59 -3.08 13.58 11.67
C ALA A 59 -3.69 12.76 12.81
N LYS A 60 -3.39 13.18 14.04
CA LYS A 60 -4.11 12.71 15.21
C LYS A 60 -5.55 13.19 15.16
N THR A 61 -6.46 12.26 15.47
CA THR A 61 -7.88 12.54 15.69
C THR A 61 -8.35 11.96 17.01
N VAL A 62 -9.59 12.25 17.39
CA VAL A 62 -10.21 11.75 18.63
C VAL A 62 -10.15 10.22 18.74
N ARG A 63 -10.21 9.49 17.62
CA ARG A 63 -10.33 8.02 17.61
C ARG A 63 -9.13 7.28 17.02
N ASN A 64 -8.11 7.99 16.54
CA ASN A 64 -6.93 7.40 15.90
C ASN A 64 -5.80 8.44 15.82
N ASP A 65 -4.64 8.10 16.39
CA ASP A 65 -3.47 8.98 16.43
C ASP A 65 -2.76 9.12 15.08
N ASN A 66 -2.97 8.20 14.13
CA ASN A 66 -2.32 8.20 12.82
C ASN A 66 -3.34 8.06 11.68
N SER A 67 -4.25 9.02 11.60
CA SER A 67 -5.42 8.92 10.71
C SER A 67 -5.20 9.69 9.40
N SER A 68 -5.21 9.00 8.26
CA SER A 68 -4.97 9.62 6.94
C SER A 68 -6.08 10.60 6.54
N ARG A 69 -5.71 11.85 6.26
CA ARG A 69 -6.61 12.96 5.87
C ARG A 69 -6.63 13.23 4.37
N PHE A 70 -6.21 12.23 3.59
CA PHE A 70 -6.22 12.24 2.14
C PHE A 70 -6.67 10.86 1.62
N GLY A 71 -7.22 10.83 0.41
CA GLY A 71 -7.42 9.59 -0.34
C GLY A 71 -6.14 9.22 -1.09
N LYS A 72 -5.73 7.95 -1.04
CA LYS A 72 -4.58 7.42 -1.77
C LYS A 72 -5.05 6.56 -2.93
N TYR A 73 -4.80 7.01 -4.16
CA TYR A 73 -5.01 6.22 -5.37
C TYR A 73 -3.64 5.79 -5.92
N MET A 74 -3.51 4.52 -6.31
CA MET A 74 -2.29 3.97 -6.88
C MET A 74 -2.62 3.13 -8.11
N THR A 75 -1.93 3.43 -9.19
CA THR A 75 -1.95 2.61 -10.41
C THR A 75 -0.78 1.65 -10.37
N VAL A 76 -1.05 0.37 -10.63
CA VAL A 76 -0.03 -0.65 -10.85
C VAL A 76 -0.18 -1.11 -12.29
N GLU A 77 0.88 -0.93 -13.07
CA GLU A 77 1.01 -1.48 -14.41
C GLU A 77 1.74 -2.83 -14.29
N LEU A 78 1.09 -3.89 -14.74
CA LEU A 78 1.57 -5.28 -14.69
C LEU A 78 1.88 -5.76 -16.10
#